data_AF-A0A3S5BA40-F1
#
_entry.id   AF-A0A3S5BA40-F1
#
_cell.length_a   1.000
_cell.length_b   1.000
_cell.length_c   1.000
_cell.angle_alpha   90.00
_cell.angle_beta   90.00
_cell.angle_gamma   90.00
#
_symmetry.space_group_name_H-M   'P 1'
#
loop_
_entity.id
_entity.type
_entity.pdbx_description
1 polymer ?
#
loop_
_entity_poly.entity_id
_entity_poly.type
_entity_poly.pdbx_seq_one_letter_code
_entity_poly.pdbx_strand_id
1 'polypeptide(L)' 'MVASGSERVLVLTATNRPQELDNAALRRFSRRVFIGMPDETMRLSLLQSLLKDQPKCQRLDKDDLITISR' A
#
# COMPACT_ATOMS: atom_id res chain seq x y z
N MET A 1 -22.24 -4.75 -9.32
CA MET A 1 -23.43 -3.91 -9.52
C MET A 1 -23.42 -3.38 -10.94
N VAL A 2 -24.58 -3.48 -11.61
CA VAL A 2 -24.81 -3.16 -13.02
C VAL A 2 -24.72 -1.65 -13.24
N ALA A 3 -24.20 -1.22 -14.40
CA ALA A 3 -24.33 0.15 -14.89
C ALA A 3 -24.68 0.11 -16.38
N SER A 4 -25.67 0.89 -16.78
CA SER A 4 -25.94 1.31 -18.16
C SER A 4 -25.83 2.84 -18.19
N GLY A 5 -24.92 3.39 -19.02
CA GLY A 5 -24.76 4.84 -19.23
C GLY A 5 -23.52 5.54 -18.65
N SER A 6 -22.32 4.98 -18.88
CA SER A 6 -21.00 5.63 -18.98
C SER A 6 -20.50 6.64 -17.93
N GLU A 7 -20.44 6.26 -16.66
CA GLU A 7 -19.23 6.49 -15.84
C GLU A 7 -19.33 5.61 -14.58
N ARG A 8 -18.50 4.57 -14.53
CA ARG A 8 -18.41 3.73 -13.32
C ARG A 8 -17.45 4.42 -12.36
N VAL A 9 -17.99 5.15 -11.39
CA VAL A 9 -17.19 5.77 -10.32
C VAL A 9 -16.73 4.69 -9.35
N LEU A 10 -15.41 4.51 -9.23
CA LEU A 10 -14.79 3.70 -8.18
C LEU A 10 -14.39 4.61 -7.02
N VAL A 11 -14.96 4.37 -5.85
CA VAL A 11 -14.58 5.09 -4.62
C VAL A 11 -13.67 4.19 -3.79
N LEU A 12 -12.45 4.66 -3.53
CA LEU A 12 -11.50 4.04 -2.61
C LEU A 12 -11.46 4.85 -1.32
N THR A 13 -11.42 4.17 -0.18
CA THR A 13 -11.28 4.79 1.13
C THR A 13 -10.16 4.07 1.90
N ALA A 14 -9.49 4.80 2.78
CA ALA A 14 -8.45 4.27 3.65
C ALA A 14 -8.67 4.79 5.07
N THR A 15 -8.52 3.92 6.05
CA THR A 15 -8.58 4.27 7.48
C THR A 15 -7.56 3.46 8.25
N ASN A 16 -6.89 4.10 9.20
CA ASN A 16 -6.00 3.44 10.15
C ASN A 16 -6.77 2.94 11.40
N ARG A 17 -8.08 3.21 11.49
CA ARG A 17 -8.93 2.83 12.63
C ARG A 17 -10.24 2.20 12.13
N PRO A 18 -10.20 1.01 11.50
CA PRO A 18 -11.38 0.36 10.94
C PRO A 18 -12.47 0.05 11.99
N GLN A 19 -12.07 -0.12 13.26
CA GLN A 19 -12.97 -0.37 14.39
C GLN A 19 -13.83 0.84 14.79
N GLU A 20 -13.47 2.05 14.38
CA GLU A 20 -14.21 3.28 14.70
C GLU A 20 -15.33 3.58 13.69
N LEU A 21 -15.44 2.78 12.61
CA LEU A 21 -16.46 2.98 11.58
C LEU A 21 -17.83 2.46 12.01
N ASP A 22 -18.87 3.26 11.77
CA ASP A 22 -20.24 2.86 12.04
C ASP A 22 -20.75 1.78 11.04
N ASN A 23 -21.87 1.14 11.42
CA ASN A 23 -22.50 0.11 10.59
C ASN A 23 -22.97 0.62 9.21
N ALA A 24 -23.28 1.92 9.08
CA ALA A 24 -23.78 2.49 7.83
C ALA A 24 -22.66 2.69 6.80
N ALA A 25 -21.49 3.14 7.24
CA ALA A 25 -20.26 3.24 6.44
C ALA A 25 -19.77 1.84 6.04
N LEU A 26 -19.76 0.90 6.99
CA LEU A 26 -19.35 -0.49 6.76
C LEU A 26 -20.21 -1.22 5.72
N ARG A 27 -21.48 -0.84 5.55
CA ARG A 27 -22.39 -1.34 4.50
C ARG A 27 -22.14 -0.69 3.13
N ARG A 28 -21.77 0.60 3.11
CA ARG A 28 -21.42 1.33 1.87
C ARG A 28 -20.10 0.83 1.28
N PHE A 29 -19.13 0.51 2.14
CA PHE A 29 -17.81 -0.02 1.75
C PHE A 29 -17.74 -1.53 2.04
N SER A 30 -18.40 -2.30 1.18
CA SER A 30 -18.56 -3.75 1.35
C SER A 30 -17.27 -4.54 1.10
N ARG A 31 -16.37 -4.04 0.23
CA ARG A 31 -15.05 -4.64 0.02
C ARG A 31 -14.01 -3.99 0.92
N ARG A 32 -13.24 -4.83 1.61
CA ARG A 32 -12.18 -4.40 2.53
C ARG A 32 -10.91 -5.16 2.20
N VAL A 33 -9.80 -4.43 2.15
CA VAL A 33 -8.47 -5.00 1.98
C VAL A 33 -7.67 -4.57 3.19
N PHE A 34 -7.21 -5.56 3.96
CA PHE A 34 -6.31 -5.30 5.07
C PHE A 34 -4.88 -5.14 4.51
N ILE A 35 -4.21 -4.06 4.92
CA ILE A 35 -2.82 -3.81 4.56
C ILE A 35 -1.98 -4.11 5.81
N GLY A 36 -1.27 -5.24 5.77
CA GLY A 36 -0.36 -5.65 6.82
C GLY A 36 1.01 -4.98 6.71
N MET A 37 1.87 -5.27 7.68
CA MET A 37 3.28 -4.88 7.60
C MET A 37 3.97 -5.58 6.42
N PRO A 38 4.85 -4.88 5.70
CA PRO A 38 5.61 -5.50 4.60
C PRO A 38 6.56 -6.57 5.14
N ASP A 39 6.68 -7.67 4.42
CA ASP A 39 7.73 -8.68 4.65
C ASP A 39 9.11 -8.18 4.19
N GLU A 40 10.17 -8.92 4.51
CA GLU A 40 11.55 -8.55 4.16
C GLU A 40 11.73 -8.33 2.64
N THR A 41 11.13 -9.20 1.82
CA THR A 41 11.18 -9.10 0.35
C THR A 41 10.51 -7.83 -0.16
N MET A 42 9.35 -7.48 0.39
CA MET A 42 8.62 -6.27 0.05
C MET A 42 9.37 -5.03 0.54
N ARG A 43 9.97 -5.05 1.74
CA ARG A 43 10.81 -3.95 2.25
C ARG A 43 12.03 -3.73 1.35
N LEU A 44 12.70 -4.79 0.92
CA LEU A 44 13.82 -4.69 -0.03
C LEU A 44 13.39 -4.07 -1.35
N SER A 45 12.28 -4.52 -1.94
CA SER A 45 11.73 -3.98 -3.18
C SER A 45 11.34 -2.51 -3.06
N LEU A 46 10.71 -2.12 -1.94
CA LEU A 46 10.36 -0.75 -1.63
C LEU A 46 11.60 0.14 -1.55
N LEU A 47 12.62 -0.29 -0.79
CA LEU A 47 13.87 0.45 -0.64
C LEU A 47 14.60 0.59 -1.98
N GLN A 48 14.68 -0.47 -2.78
CA GLN A 48 15.28 -0.42 -4.11
C GLN A 48 14.55 0.58 -5.01
N SER A 49 13.21 0.60 -4.99
CA SER A 49 12.40 1.54 -5.77
C SER A 49 12.61 2.99 -5.33
N LEU A 50 12.61 3.25 -4.02
CA LEU A 50 12.79 4.59 -3.45
C LEU A 50 14.19 5.17 -3.70
N LEU A 51 15.21 4.31 -3.71
CA LEU A 51 16.61 4.72 -3.85
C LEU A 51 17.09 4.75 -5.31
N LYS A 52 16.31 4.21 -6.25
CA LYS A 52 16.68 4.12 -7.67
C LYS A 52 17.09 5.46 -8.27
N ASP A 53 16.38 6.53 -7.92
CA ASP A 53 16.62 7.88 -8.46
C ASP A 53 17.45 8.76 -7.51
N GLN A 54 18.05 8.18 -6.46
CA GLN A 54 18.83 8.90 -5.47
C GLN A 54 20.33 8.82 -5.78
N PRO A 55 20.97 9.90 -6.28
CA PRO A 55 22.38 9.88 -6.67
C PRO A 55 23.34 9.64 -5.49
N LYS A 56 22.91 9.95 -4.25
CA LYS A 56 23.72 9.71 -3.04
C LYS A 56 23.76 8.25 -2.60
N CYS A 57 22.90 7.40 -3.16
CA CYS A 57 22.78 6.00 -2.79
C CYS A 57 23.66 5.06 -3.62
N GLN A 58 24.50 5.60 -4.53
CA GLN A 58 25.45 4.83 -5.35
C GLN A 58 26.45 3.99 -4.54
N ARG A 59 26.61 4.28 -3.24
CA ARG A 59 27.50 3.56 -2.33
C ARG A 59 26.85 2.36 -1.62
N LEU A 60 25.51 2.27 -1.63
CA LEU A 60 24.81 1.15 -0.99
C LEU A 60 24.87 -0.07 -1.89
N ASP A 61 25.44 -1.16 -1.40
CA ASP A 61 25.42 -2.44 -2.10
C ASP A 61 24.13 -3.23 -1.79
N LYS A 62 23.99 -4.41 -2.41
CA LYS A 62 22.80 -5.26 -2.18
C LYS A 62 22.74 -5.80 -0.75
N ASP A 63 23.88 -6.03 -0.11
CA ASP A 63 23.96 -6.61 1.23
C ASP A 63 23.61 -5.57 2.30
N ASP A 64 23.98 -4.31 2.07
CA ASP A 64 23.53 -3.15 2.83
C ASP A 64 22.01 -3.03 2.79
N LEU A 65 21.42 -3.14 1.59
CA LEU A 65 19.96 -3.05 1.43
C LEU A 65 19.23 -4.19 2.12
N ILE A 66 19.78 -5.41 2.07
CA ILE A 66 19.22 -6.55 2.81
C ILE A 66 19.31 -6.28 4.31
N THR A 67 20.46 -5.80 4.80
CA THR A 67 20.67 -5.49 6.21
C THR A 67 19.71 -4.41 6.73
N ILE A 68 19.50 -3.34 5.96
CA ILE A 68 18.55 -2.26 6.29
C ILE A 68 17.10 -2.74 6.20
N SER A 69 16.82 -3.67 5.29
CA SER A 69 15.48 -4.23 5.11
C SER A 69 15.09 -5.27 6.17
N ARG A 70 16.01 -5.73 7.01
CA ARG A 70 15.71 -6.68 8.09
C ARG A 70 15.06 -5.98 9.27
#